data_AF-A0A7G2E2R4-F1
#
_entry.id   AF-A0A7G2E2R4-F1
#
_cell.length_a   1.000
_cell.length_b   1.000
_cell.length_c   1.000
_cell.angle_alpha   90.00
_cell.angle_beta   90.00
_cell.angle_gamma   90.00
#
_symmetry.space_group_name_H-M   'P 1'
#
loop_
_entity.id
_entity.type
_entity.pdbx_description
1 polymer ?
#
loop_
_entity_poly.entity_id
_entity_poly.type
_entity_poly.pdbx_seq_one_letter_code
_entity_poly.pdbx_strand_id
1 'polypeptide(L)'
;MASKLKTFINLRDYPITLFNQIRSLSSRILTPINQSHYRKRILLANLLQRYGFPPSSLQHFLSRNNHLLNSDLVETEISLGILLSLKIPQKSLVSLIFDCPNVLRSEFLRKWRVPLSDCGKHGVVSSSAIKSVLEHSSRIGIGPDKFYECIRVLKGLGFCDSTVSRILSSFPGVLLVNEIEIRRKIEFLVGIGIARDNIERFFHVFPEVLGIGTETRLKPLLDEFMKMGFSKDDVKKEIAREPRVLGLELAQS
;
A
#
# COMPACT_ATOMS: atom_id res chain seq x y z
N MET A 1 3.69 -20.89 61.72
CA MET A 1 3.35 -22.28 61.30
C MET A 1 2.83 -22.19 59.87
N ALA A 2 3.63 -22.45 58.84
CA ALA A 2 3.85 -23.78 58.23
C ALA A 2 2.50 -24.45 57.89
N SER A 3 2.19 -24.93 56.68
CA SER A 3 2.95 -25.27 55.48
C SER A 3 1.96 -25.87 54.45
N LYS A 4 2.46 -26.15 53.24
CA LYS A 4 1.97 -27.09 52.20
C LYS A 4 1.04 -26.51 51.13
N LEU A 5 1.16 -26.86 49.86
CA LEU A 5 2.27 -27.31 48.99
C LEU A 5 1.63 -27.40 47.60
N LYS A 6 2.41 -27.13 46.56
CA LYS A 6 2.10 -27.35 45.15
C LYS A 6 1.53 -28.75 44.90
N THR A 7 0.60 -28.88 43.96
CA THR A 7 0.45 -30.13 43.20
C THR A 7 0.02 -29.83 41.77
N PHE A 8 0.90 -30.21 40.84
CA PHE A 8 0.65 -30.39 39.43
C PHE A 8 -0.49 -31.39 39.22
N ILE A 9 -1.41 -31.13 38.29
CA ILE A 9 -2.32 -32.15 37.77
C ILE A 9 -1.94 -32.45 36.32
N ASN A 10 -1.63 -33.73 36.11
CA ASN A 10 -1.27 -34.39 34.88
C ASN A 10 -2.35 -34.24 33.78
N LEU A 11 -1.92 -33.93 32.56
CA LEU A 11 -2.72 -33.95 31.32
C LEU A 11 -2.62 -35.33 30.61
N ARG A 12 -2.84 -36.40 31.36
CA ARG A 12 -3.11 -37.75 30.83
C ARG A 12 -4.28 -38.30 31.64
N ASP A 13 -5.27 -38.86 30.95
CA ASP A 13 -6.49 -39.50 31.47
C ASP A 13 -7.78 -38.65 31.41
N TYR A 14 -8.19 -38.26 30.20
CA TYR A 14 -9.62 -38.08 29.90
C TYR A 14 -10.11 -39.18 28.95
N PRO A 15 -11.16 -39.95 29.29
CA PRO A 15 -11.65 -41.04 28.46
C PRO A 15 -12.42 -40.54 27.24
N ILE A 16 -12.28 -41.28 26.13
CA ILE A 16 -12.75 -41.03 24.76
C ILE A 16 -14.29 -41.00 24.60
N THR A 17 -15.06 -40.99 25.69
CA THR A 17 -16.52 -41.14 25.67
C THR A 17 -17.31 -39.84 25.44
N LEU A 18 -16.72 -38.66 25.61
CA LEU A 18 -17.41 -37.39 25.32
C LEU A 18 -17.46 -37.06 23.81
N PHE A 19 -16.59 -37.67 23.00
CA PHE A 19 -16.51 -37.41 21.56
C PHE A 19 -17.64 -38.10 20.76
N ASN A 20 -18.19 -39.21 21.28
CA ASN A 20 -19.20 -40.00 20.58
C ASN A 20 -20.64 -39.56 20.87
N GLN A 21 -20.93 -38.93 22.00
CA GLN A 21 -22.26 -38.37 22.28
C GLN A 21 -22.57 -37.09 21.49
N ILE A 22 -21.55 -36.31 21.10
CA ILE A 22 -21.75 -35.15 20.22
C ILE A 22 -22.14 -35.59 18.79
N ARG A 23 -21.77 -36.82 18.39
CA ARG A 23 -22.04 -37.34 17.05
C ARG A 23 -23.49 -37.83 16.87
N SER A 24 -24.17 -38.30 17.93
CA SER A 24 -25.53 -38.87 17.80
C SER A 24 -26.65 -37.83 17.84
N LEU A 25 -26.41 -36.65 18.43
CA LEU A 25 -27.38 -35.53 18.42
C LEU A 25 -27.33 -34.69 17.14
N SER A 26 -26.37 -34.95 16.25
CA SER A 26 -26.17 -34.20 15.01
C SER A 26 -27.05 -34.68 13.84
N SER A 27 -27.95 -35.66 14.05
CA SER A 27 -28.68 -36.30 12.93
C SER A 27 -30.04 -35.68 12.58
N ARG A 28 -30.51 -34.65 13.30
CA ARG A 28 -31.81 -34.00 13.00
C ARG A 28 -31.86 -32.52 13.37
N ILE A 29 -31.19 -31.65 12.61
CA ILE A 29 -31.57 -30.24 12.37
C ILE A 29 -30.94 -29.86 11.03
N LEU A 30 -31.68 -29.12 10.20
CA LEU A 30 -31.36 -28.72 8.83
C LEU A 30 -29.85 -28.58 8.52
N THR A 31 -29.42 -29.20 7.42
CA THR A 31 -28.06 -29.14 6.86
C THR A 31 -27.54 -27.70 6.73
N PRO A 32 -26.40 -27.32 7.33
CA PRO A 32 -26.07 -25.91 7.53
C PRO A 32 -24.87 -25.45 6.70
N ILE A 33 -25.08 -25.20 5.41
CA ILE A 33 -24.11 -24.41 4.61
C ILE A 33 -23.93 -23.01 5.23
N ASN A 34 -24.99 -22.46 5.84
CA ASN A 34 -24.98 -21.13 6.47
C ASN A 34 -24.27 -21.06 7.85
N GLN A 35 -24.20 -22.14 8.64
CA GLN A 35 -23.50 -22.09 9.95
C GLN A 35 -21.98 -22.04 9.80
N SER A 36 -21.42 -22.67 8.75
CA SER A 36 -19.98 -22.65 8.47
C SER A 36 -19.49 -21.24 8.14
N HIS A 37 -20.20 -20.53 7.27
CA HIS A 37 -19.88 -19.15 6.91
C HIS A 37 -20.02 -18.18 8.09
N TYR A 38 -21.06 -18.34 8.92
CA TYR A 38 -21.23 -17.51 10.12
C TYR A 38 -20.10 -17.71 11.13
N ARG A 39 -19.73 -18.97 11.40
CA ARG A 39 -18.62 -19.29 12.30
C ARG A 39 -17.29 -18.75 11.78
N LYS A 40 -17.02 -18.90 10.48
CA LYS A 40 -15.82 -18.36 9.83
C LYS A 40 -15.76 -16.83 9.86
N ARG A 41 -16.90 -16.15 9.67
CA ARG A 41 -17.02 -14.69 9.82
C ARG A 41 -16.61 -14.23 11.22
N ILE A 42 -17.07 -14.92 12.27
CA ILE A 42 -16.70 -14.60 13.66
C ILE A 42 -15.18 -14.77 13.87
N LEU A 43 -14.62 -15.90 13.42
CA LEU A 43 -13.19 -16.16 13.58
C LEU A 43 -12.33 -15.11 12.86
N LEU A 44 -12.69 -14.75 11.63
CA LEU A 44 -11.98 -13.72 10.87
C LEU A 44 -12.14 -12.32 11.49
N ALA A 45 -13.33 -11.98 11.99
CA ALA A 45 -13.55 -10.73 12.71
C ALA A 45 -12.68 -10.65 13.97
N ASN A 46 -12.63 -11.72 14.76
CA ASN A 46 -11.79 -11.79 15.95
C ASN A 46 -10.30 -11.70 15.61
N LEU A 47 -9.87 -12.35 14.52
CA LEU A 47 -8.50 -12.23 14.02
C LEU A 47 -8.20 -10.77 13.68
N LEU A 48 -9.00 -10.11 12.85
CA LEU A 48 -8.77 -8.72 12.47
C LEU A 48 -8.79 -7.79 13.71
N GLN A 49 -9.65 -8.03 14.70
CA GLN A 49 -9.64 -7.26 15.95
C GLN A 49 -8.31 -7.37 16.71
N ARG A 50 -7.68 -8.55 16.75
CA ARG A 50 -6.33 -8.72 17.35
C ARG A 50 -5.27 -7.89 16.65
N TYR A 51 -5.48 -7.59 15.37
CA TYR A 51 -4.65 -6.70 14.57
C TYR A 51 -5.20 -5.25 14.55
N GLY A 52 -5.92 -4.82 15.59
CA GLY A 52 -6.28 -3.42 15.82
C GLY A 52 -7.44 -2.88 14.98
N PHE A 53 -8.22 -3.74 14.33
CA PHE A 53 -9.39 -3.31 13.56
C PHE A 53 -10.59 -2.98 14.46
N PRO A 54 -11.32 -1.88 14.19
CA PRO A 54 -12.46 -1.48 15.00
C PRO A 54 -13.66 -2.45 14.81
N PRO A 55 -14.25 -3.00 15.89
CA PRO A 55 -15.38 -3.93 15.82
C PRO A 55 -16.58 -3.40 15.03
N SER A 56 -16.86 -2.10 15.15
CA SER A 56 -17.98 -1.43 14.48
C SER A 56 -17.91 -1.50 12.95
N SER A 57 -16.71 -1.43 12.37
CA SER A 57 -16.51 -1.38 10.92
C SER A 57 -16.30 -2.76 10.30
N LEU A 58 -15.97 -3.78 11.10
CA LEU A 58 -15.64 -5.12 10.62
C LEU A 58 -16.82 -5.85 10.00
N GLN A 59 -18.02 -5.71 10.56
CA GLN A 59 -19.21 -6.39 9.99
C GLN A 59 -19.53 -5.90 8.58
N HIS A 60 -19.49 -4.58 8.37
CA HIS A 60 -19.68 -3.97 7.06
C HIS A 60 -18.53 -4.31 6.09
N PHE A 61 -17.28 -4.32 6.57
CA PHE A 61 -16.14 -4.71 5.75
C PHE A 61 -16.22 -6.15 5.26
N LEU A 62 -16.52 -7.10 6.14
CA LEU A 62 -16.59 -8.51 5.79
C LEU A 62 -17.76 -8.82 4.84
N SER A 63 -18.90 -8.12 4.96
CA SER A 63 -20.03 -8.31 4.05
C SER A 63 -19.75 -7.81 2.62
N ARG A 64 -18.89 -6.80 2.46
CA ARG A 64 -18.42 -6.31 1.16
C ARG A 64 -17.30 -7.16 0.57
N ASN A 65 -16.59 -7.93 1.38
CA ASN A 65 -15.39 -8.67 1.01
C ASN A 65 -15.55 -10.18 1.17
N ASN A 66 -16.58 -10.75 0.53
CA ASN A 66 -16.88 -12.18 0.59
C ASN A 66 -15.70 -13.06 0.14
N HIS A 67 -14.78 -12.55 -0.68
CA HIS A 67 -13.56 -13.27 -1.07
C HIS A 67 -12.65 -13.59 0.13
N LEU A 68 -12.60 -12.72 1.16
CA LEU A 68 -11.87 -12.98 2.41
C LEU A 68 -12.58 -14.03 3.28
N LEU A 69 -13.90 -14.18 3.13
CA LEU A 69 -14.64 -15.26 3.79
C LEU A 69 -14.39 -16.60 3.11
N ASN A 70 -13.96 -16.60 1.86
CA ASN A 70 -13.60 -17.80 1.12
C ASN A 70 -12.11 -18.17 1.30
N SER A 71 -11.24 -17.23 1.69
CA SER A 71 -9.81 -17.50 1.95
C SER A 71 -9.58 -18.35 3.20
N ASP A 72 -8.44 -19.02 3.27
CA ASP A 72 -8.01 -19.74 4.47
C ASP A 72 -7.66 -18.74 5.60
N LEU A 73 -8.08 -19.07 6.82
CA LEU A 73 -7.84 -18.24 7.99
C LEU A 73 -6.34 -18.21 8.33
N VAL A 74 -5.64 -19.34 8.19
CA VAL A 74 -4.20 -19.44 8.46
C VAL A 74 -3.40 -18.60 7.46
N GLU A 75 -3.74 -18.69 6.17
CA GLU A 75 -3.10 -17.87 5.12
C GLU A 75 -3.38 -16.36 5.32
N THR A 76 -4.57 -16.00 5.79
CA THR A 76 -4.88 -14.61 6.15
C THR A 76 -4.06 -14.14 7.34
N GLU A 77 -3.89 -14.97 8.38
CA GLU A 77 -3.06 -14.67 9.55
C GLU A 77 -1.58 -14.49 9.17
N ILE A 78 -1.04 -15.35 8.31
CA ILE A 78 0.31 -15.21 7.74
C ILE A 78 0.44 -13.86 7.01
N SER A 79 -0.55 -13.51 6.19
CA SER A 79 -0.56 -12.27 5.42
C SER A 79 -0.56 -11.03 6.32
N LEU A 80 -1.37 -11.04 7.39
CA LEU A 80 -1.38 -10.00 8.41
C LEU A 80 -0.04 -9.91 9.16
N GLY A 81 0.58 -11.06 9.47
CA GLY A 81 1.91 -11.12 10.07
C GLY A 81 3.01 -10.51 9.18
N ILE A 82 2.95 -10.74 7.87
CA ILE A 82 3.85 -10.11 6.89
C ILE A 82 3.68 -8.60 6.94
N LEU A 83 2.44 -8.09 6.86
CA LEU A 83 2.18 -6.65 6.88
C LEU A 83 2.68 -5.96 8.15
N LEU A 84 2.54 -6.60 9.33
CA LEU A 84 3.12 -6.10 10.57
C LEU A 84 4.65 -6.04 10.52
N SER A 85 5.29 -7.04 9.91
CA SER A 85 6.75 -7.09 9.79
C SER A 85 7.34 -5.96 8.93
N LEU A 86 6.53 -5.34 8.05
CA LEU A 86 6.92 -4.20 7.21
C LEU A 86 7.02 -2.88 7.98
N LYS A 87 6.82 -2.88 9.30
CA LYS A 87 6.90 -1.68 10.18
C LYS A 87 5.96 -0.54 9.74
N ILE A 88 4.85 -0.87 9.10
CA ILE A 88 3.80 0.09 8.77
C ILE A 88 3.07 0.47 10.06
N PRO A 89 2.84 1.76 10.36
CA PRO A 89 2.06 2.16 11.53
C PRO A 89 0.68 1.50 11.55
N GLN A 90 0.24 1.05 12.72
CA GLN A 90 -1.00 0.26 12.85
C GLN A 90 -2.21 0.92 12.18
N LYS A 91 -2.39 2.23 12.39
CA LYS A 91 -3.49 3.00 11.77
C LYS A 91 -3.43 2.96 10.24
N SER A 92 -2.23 3.08 9.67
CA SER A 92 -2.01 3.04 8.21
C SER A 92 -2.24 1.64 7.63
N LEU A 93 -1.88 0.58 8.38
CA LEU A 93 -2.13 -0.81 8.00
C LEU A 93 -3.63 -1.11 7.99
N VAL A 94 -4.35 -0.65 9.01
CA VAL A 94 -5.81 -0.81 9.07
C VAL A 94 -6.46 -0.11 7.87
N SER A 95 -6.13 1.15 7.61
CA SER A 95 -6.63 1.86 6.41
C SER A 95 -6.27 1.13 5.11
N LEU A 96 -5.03 0.67 4.93
CA LEU A 96 -4.60 -0.07 3.73
C LEU A 96 -5.52 -1.26 3.43
N ILE A 97 -5.87 -2.04 4.46
CA ILE A 97 -6.70 -3.23 4.30
C ILE A 97 -8.17 -2.87 4.04
N PHE A 98 -8.69 -1.80 4.67
CA PHE A 98 -10.03 -1.29 4.37
C PHE A 98 -10.12 -0.77 2.93
N ASP A 99 -9.13 0.00 2.49
CA ASP A 99 -9.09 0.66 1.18
C ASP A 99 -8.71 -0.29 0.03
N CYS A 100 -7.96 -1.36 0.34
CA CYS A 100 -7.50 -2.36 -0.61
C CYS A 100 -7.41 -3.76 0.03
N PRO A 101 -8.54 -4.47 0.22
CA PRO A 101 -8.58 -5.79 0.87
C PRO A 101 -7.82 -6.86 0.08
N ASN A 102 -7.65 -6.68 -1.23
CA ASN A 102 -6.86 -7.58 -2.08
C ASN A 102 -5.38 -7.65 -1.68
N VAL A 103 -4.89 -6.68 -0.90
CA VAL A 103 -3.53 -6.75 -0.33
C VAL A 103 -3.35 -7.99 0.54
N LEU A 104 -4.41 -8.54 1.14
CA LEU A 104 -4.36 -9.73 2.00
C LEU A 104 -4.25 -11.05 1.24
N ARG A 105 -4.21 -11.05 -0.10
CA ARG A 105 -4.01 -12.27 -0.87
C ARG A 105 -2.60 -12.81 -0.59
N SER A 106 -2.53 -14.06 -0.11
CA SER A 106 -1.28 -14.68 0.33
C SER A 106 -0.24 -14.74 -0.79
N GLU A 107 -0.63 -15.12 -2.01
CA GLU A 107 0.25 -15.14 -3.18
C GLU A 107 0.86 -13.78 -3.52
N PHE A 108 0.10 -12.70 -3.30
CA PHE A 108 0.56 -11.34 -3.51
C PHE A 108 1.59 -10.96 -2.44
N LEU A 109 1.26 -11.07 -1.16
CA LEU A 109 2.17 -10.65 -0.09
C LEU A 109 3.43 -11.51 0.01
N ARG A 110 3.37 -12.80 -0.32
CA ARG A 110 4.56 -13.65 -0.38
C ARG A 110 5.58 -13.12 -1.39
N LYS A 111 5.14 -12.62 -2.54
CA LYS A 111 6.01 -11.99 -3.56
C LYS A 111 6.56 -10.64 -3.10
N TRP A 112 5.77 -9.87 -2.35
CA TRP A 112 6.14 -8.51 -1.91
C TRP A 112 6.90 -8.42 -0.58
N ARG A 113 6.91 -9.50 0.22
CA ARG A 113 7.56 -9.54 1.54
C ARG A 113 9.05 -9.18 1.47
N VAL A 114 9.81 -9.87 0.64
CA VAL A 114 11.27 -9.70 0.53
C VAL A 114 11.62 -8.31 -0.05
N PRO A 115 11.04 -7.87 -1.19
CA PRO A 115 11.30 -6.55 -1.74
C PRO A 115 11.11 -5.39 -0.78
N LEU A 116 9.98 -5.39 -0.06
CA LEU A 116 9.66 -4.28 0.84
C LEU A 116 10.46 -4.35 2.15
N SER A 117 10.75 -5.56 2.63
CA SER A 117 11.64 -5.75 3.79
C SER A 117 13.04 -5.23 3.51
N ASP A 118 13.61 -5.58 2.36
CA ASP A 118 15.00 -5.23 2.04
C ASP A 118 15.13 -3.73 1.80
N CYS A 119 14.24 -3.12 1.00
CA CYS A 119 14.24 -1.68 0.81
C CYS A 119 13.91 -0.91 2.10
N GLY A 120 13.07 -1.45 2.98
CA GLY A 120 12.75 -0.86 4.27
C GLY A 120 13.92 -0.90 5.27
N LYS A 121 14.72 -1.97 5.28
CA LYS A 121 15.90 -2.10 6.16
C LYS A 121 17.00 -1.10 5.82
N HIS A 122 17.19 -0.81 4.53
CA HIS A 122 18.19 0.13 4.05
C HIS A 122 17.74 1.59 4.12
N GLY A 123 16.53 1.87 4.63
CA GLY A 123 15.99 3.23 4.72
C GLY A 123 15.66 3.86 3.37
N VAL A 124 15.65 3.08 2.29
CA VAL A 124 15.38 3.54 0.92
C VAL A 124 13.92 3.95 0.77
N VAL A 125 13.01 3.25 1.47
CA VAL A 125 11.56 3.43 1.32
C VAL A 125 10.91 3.57 2.70
N SER A 126 10.18 4.66 2.91
CA SER A 126 9.41 4.90 4.13
C SER A 126 8.15 4.05 4.22
N SER A 127 7.54 3.97 5.42
CA SER A 127 6.31 3.21 5.64
C SER A 127 5.11 3.71 4.82
N SER A 128 5.04 5.01 4.53
CA SER A 128 4.02 5.58 3.64
C SER A 128 4.23 5.15 2.20
N ALA A 129 5.47 5.11 1.73
CA ALA A 129 5.79 4.60 0.40
C ALA A 129 5.50 3.10 0.26
N ILE A 130 5.83 2.28 1.28
CA ILE A 130 5.46 0.86 1.33
C ILE A 130 3.93 0.71 1.21
N LYS A 131 3.16 1.50 1.99
CA LYS A 131 1.70 1.50 1.91
C LYS A 131 1.21 1.82 0.48
N SER A 132 1.65 2.94 -0.09
CA SER A 132 1.22 3.40 -1.42
C SER A 132 1.58 2.39 -2.52
N VAL A 133 2.76 1.78 -2.46
CA VAL A 133 3.21 0.75 -3.41
C VAL A 133 2.34 -0.50 -3.29
N LEU A 134 2.11 -1.03 -2.09
CA LEU A 134 1.25 -2.21 -1.90
C LEU A 134 -0.16 -1.96 -2.42
N GLU A 135 -0.73 -0.81 -2.08
CA GLU A 135 -2.07 -0.41 -2.49
C GLU A 135 -2.19 -0.31 -4.01
N HIS A 136 -1.24 0.37 -4.66
CA HIS A 136 -1.24 0.56 -6.11
C HIS A 136 -0.97 -0.75 -6.85
N SER A 137 0.05 -1.51 -6.44
CA SER A 137 0.41 -2.78 -7.06
C SER A 137 -0.68 -3.84 -6.91
N SER A 138 -1.41 -3.86 -5.79
CA SER A 138 -2.55 -4.77 -5.60
C SER A 138 -3.72 -4.43 -6.53
N ARG A 139 -3.96 -3.14 -6.81
CA ARG A 139 -5.04 -2.71 -7.72
C ARG A 139 -4.74 -2.96 -9.19
N ILE A 140 -3.51 -2.67 -9.62
CA ILE A 140 -3.11 -2.76 -11.04
C ILE A 140 -2.55 -4.15 -11.39
N GLY A 141 -2.18 -4.96 -10.40
CA GLY A 141 -1.60 -6.29 -10.62
C GLY A 141 -0.12 -6.24 -10.98
N ILE A 142 0.62 -5.24 -10.49
CA ILE A 142 2.05 -5.07 -10.77
C ILE A 142 2.88 -5.99 -9.85
N GLY A 143 3.92 -6.59 -10.41
CA GLY A 143 4.88 -7.42 -9.67
C GLY A 143 6.03 -6.62 -9.04
N PRO A 144 6.78 -7.24 -8.12
CA PRO A 144 7.93 -6.61 -7.46
C PRO A 144 9.11 -6.32 -8.41
N ASP A 145 9.15 -6.95 -9.59
CA ASP A 145 10.14 -6.69 -10.65
C ASP A 145 10.12 -5.22 -11.10
N LYS A 146 8.92 -4.66 -11.33
CA LYS A 146 8.75 -3.24 -11.68
C LYS A 146 9.13 -2.30 -10.55
N PHE A 147 8.93 -2.72 -9.31
CA PHE A 147 9.38 -1.96 -8.15
C PHE A 147 10.90 -1.85 -8.07
N TYR A 148 11.63 -2.96 -8.23
CA TYR A 148 13.08 -2.93 -8.26
C TYR A 148 13.64 -2.16 -9.47
N GLU A 149 13.05 -2.36 -10.64
CA GLU A 149 13.41 -1.61 -11.86
C GLU A 149 13.25 -0.11 -11.63
N CYS A 150 12.11 0.33 -11.09
CA CYS A 150 11.83 1.73 -10.79
C CYS A 150 12.85 2.32 -9.80
N ILE A 151 13.13 1.63 -8.69
CA ILE A 151 14.13 2.11 -7.71
C ILE A 151 15.51 2.23 -8.37
N ARG A 152 15.92 1.23 -9.15
CA ARG A 152 17.21 1.24 -9.85
C ARG A 152 17.30 2.41 -10.82
N VAL A 153 16.26 2.67 -11.60
CA VAL A 153 16.19 3.79 -12.55
C VAL A 153 16.29 5.13 -11.81
N LEU A 154 15.46 5.35 -10.78
CA LEU A 154 15.49 6.60 -10.03
C LEU A 154 16.86 6.83 -9.36
N LYS A 155 17.46 5.78 -8.81
CA LYS A 155 18.82 5.85 -8.25
C LYS A 155 19.88 6.13 -9.31
N GLY A 156 19.79 5.50 -10.48
CA GLY A 156 20.68 5.73 -11.61
C GLY A 156 20.57 7.14 -12.21
N LEU A 157 19.42 7.80 -12.03
CA LEU A 157 19.21 9.21 -12.37
C LEU A 157 19.72 10.19 -11.30
N GLY A 158 20.23 9.68 -10.17
CA GLY A 158 20.83 10.49 -9.11
C GLY A 158 19.90 10.88 -7.97
N PHE A 159 18.66 10.39 -7.91
CA PHE A 159 17.74 10.71 -6.82
C PHE A 159 18.16 10.06 -5.50
N CYS A 160 18.21 10.83 -4.40
CA CYS A 160 18.50 10.29 -3.07
C CYS A 160 17.33 9.46 -2.51
N ASP A 161 17.57 8.69 -1.44
CA ASP A 161 16.55 7.79 -0.84
C ASP A 161 15.29 8.55 -0.41
N SER A 162 15.45 9.75 0.15
CA SER A 162 14.31 10.56 0.58
C SER A 162 13.42 10.96 -0.60
N THR A 163 14.02 11.30 -1.74
CA THR A 163 13.28 11.66 -2.96
C THR A 163 12.65 10.43 -3.61
N VAL A 164 13.36 9.30 -3.70
CA VAL A 164 12.78 8.04 -4.18
C VAL A 164 11.58 7.62 -3.33
N SER A 165 11.73 7.64 -2.00
CA SER A 165 10.62 7.35 -1.09
C SER A 165 9.48 8.35 -1.28
N ARG A 166 9.77 9.64 -1.50
CA ARG A 166 8.75 10.67 -1.68
C ARG A 166 7.94 10.44 -2.96
N ILE A 167 8.62 10.13 -4.07
CA ILE A 167 7.99 9.78 -5.35
C ILE A 167 7.09 8.56 -5.18
N LEU A 168 7.59 7.45 -4.61
CA LEU A 168 6.80 6.22 -4.41
C LEU A 168 5.58 6.43 -3.50
N SER A 169 5.70 7.31 -2.50
CA SER A 169 4.58 7.61 -1.59
C SER A 169 3.49 8.47 -2.20
N SER A 170 3.86 9.49 -3.01
CA SER A 170 2.93 10.51 -3.51
C SER A 170 2.42 10.18 -4.92
N PHE A 171 3.25 9.53 -5.73
CA PHE A 171 2.92 9.11 -7.09
C PHE A 171 3.37 7.66 -7.34
N PRO A 172 2.69 6.65 -6.76
CA PRO A 172 3.02 5.24 -6.97
C PRO A 172 2.86 4.79 -8.44
N GLY A 173 2.17 5.57 -9.27
CA GLY A 173 2.10 5.36 -10.72
C GLY A 173 3.47 5.41 -11.42
N VAL A 174 4.51 5.94 -10.77
CA VAL A 174 5.89 5.89 -11.26
C VAL A 174 6.38 4.47 -11.59
N LEU A 175 5.79 3.44 -10.95
CA LEU A 175 6.12 2.03 -11.20
C LEU A 175 5.87 1.59 -12.65
N LEU A 176 5.05 2.34 -13.39
CA LEU A 176 4.71 2.08 -14.79
C LEU A 176 5.45 3.03 -15.75
N VAL A 177 6.14 4.04 -15.24
CA VAL A 177 6.86 5.03 -16.04
C VAL A 177 8.25 4.49 -16.36
N ASN A 178 8.60 4.43 -17.64
CA ASN A 178 9.92 3.97 -18.07
C ASN A 178 10.98 5.08 -17.93
N GLU A 179 12.26 4.68 -17.96
CA GLU A 179 13.38 5.60 -17.81
C GLU A 179 13.39 6.73 -18.87
N ILE A 180 13.01 6.41 -20.11
CA ILE A 180 12.99 7.37 -21.23
C ILE A 180 11.99 8.49 -20.93
N GLU A 181 10.82 8.17 -20.41
CA GLU A 181 9.79 9.15 -20.04
C GLU A 181 10.25 10.04 -18.88
N ILE A 182 10.90 9.46 -17.87
CA ILE A 182 11.46 10.25 -16.75
C ILE A 182 12.53 11.21 -17.28
N ARG A 183 13.44 10.75 -18.15
CA ARG A 183 14.48 11.59 -18.77
C ARG A 183 13.89 12.70 -19.62
N ARG A 184 12.91 12.40 -20.47
CA ARG A 184 12.18 13.41 -21.26
C ARG A 184 11.51 14.44 -20.36
N LYS A 185 10.97 14.03 -19.21
CA LYS A 185 10.40 14.96 -18.24
C LYS A 185 11.47 15.87 -17.64
N ILE A 186 12.62 15.32 -17.27
CA ILE A 186 13.78 16.09 -16.78
C ILE A 186 14.23 17.10 -17.84
N GLU A 187 14.39 16.67 -19.09
CA GLU A 187 14.80 17.53 -20.21
C GLU A 187 13.79 18.66 -20.48
N PHE A 188 12.49 18.37 -20.40
CA PHE A 188 11.45 19.39 -20.49
C PHE A 188 11.60 20.43 -19.37
N LEU A 189 11.76 20.00 -18.11
CA LEU A 189 11.94 20.91 -16.97
C LEU A 189 13.20 21.78 -17.13
N VAL A 190 14.30 21.19 -17.61
CA VAL A 190 15.52 21.94 -17.94
C VAL A 190 15.27 22.94 -19.08
N GLY A 191 14.53 22.54 -20.12
CA GLY A 191 14.19 23.37 -21.27
C GLY A 191 13.34 24.59 -20.92
N ILE A 192 12.50 24.51 -19.89
CA ILE A 192 11.73 25.66 -19.36
C ILE A 192 12.52 26.47 -18.33
N GLY A 193 13.77 26.10 -18.07
CA GLY A 193 14.73 26.88 -17.28
C GLY A 193 14.95 26.41 -15.85
N ILE A 194 14.45 25.24 -15.45
CA ILE A 194 14.77 24.65 -14.14
C ILE A 194 16.23 24.17 -14.17
N ALA A 195 17.04 24.68 -13.25
CA ALA A 195 18.44 24.27 -13.15
C ALA A 195 18.54 22.77 -12.87
N ARG A 196 19.54 22.10 -13.49
CA ARG A 196 19.75 20.66 -13.34
C ARG A 196 19.92 20.24 -11.88
N ASP A 197 20.60 21.06 -11.09
CA ASP A 197 20.83 20.83 -9.66
C ASP A 197 19.54 20.93 -8.82
N ASN A 198 18.49 21.58 -9.35
CA ASN A 198 17.18 21.69 -8.70
C ASN A 198 16.20 20.60 -9.12
N ILE A 199 16.57 19.72 -10.06
CA ILE A 199 15.68 18.66 -10.57
C ILE A 199 15.28 17.69 -9.45
N GLU A 200 16.23 17.31 -8.59
CA GLU A 200 15.91 16.45 -7.45
C GLU A 200 14.85 17.08 -6.54
N ARG A 201 15.06 18.34 -6.14
CA ARG A 201 14.10 19.08 -5.32
C ARG A 201 12.74 19.20 -6.01
N PHE A 202 12.73 19.41 -7.32
CA PHE A 202 11.49 19.49 -8.10
C PHE A 202 10.66 18.21 -7.95
N PHE A 203 11.26 17.05 -8.22
CA PHE A 203 10.57 15.76 -8.08
C PHE A 203 10.29 15.40 -6.62
N HIS A 204 11.05 15.91 -5.65
CA HIS A 204 10.70 15.75 -4.24
C HIS A 204 9.41 16.51 -3.88
N VAL A 205 9.23 17.71 -4.43
CA VAL A 205 8.06 18.56 -4.14
C VAL A 205 6.83 18.12 -4.93
N PHE A 206 7.00 17.78 -6.21
CA PHE A 206 5.91 17.47 -7.13
C PHE A 206 6.22 16.27 -8.05
N PRO A 207 6.27 15.03 -7.49
CA PRO A 207 6.43 13.80 -8.28
C PRO A 207 5.37 13.60 -9.38
N GLU A 208 4.15 14.07 -9.14
CA GLU A 208 2.97 13.86 -9.98
C GLU A 208 3.12 14.44 -11.39
N VAL A 209 4.08 15.37 -11.58
CA VAL A 209 4.46 15.90 -12.89
C VAL A 209 4.81 14.80 -13.91
N LEU A 210 5.29 13.63 -13.43
CA LEU A 210 5.58 12.47 -14.27
C LEU A 210 4.32 11.94 -14.98
N GLY A 211 3.15 12.04 -14.34
CA GLY A 211 1.88 11.62 -14.91
C GLY A 211 1.20 12.67 -15.80
N ILE A 212 1.76 13.89 -15.91
CA ILE A 212 1.15 14.97 -16.68
C ILE A 212 1.72 14.96 -18.11
N GLY A 213 0.85 14.96 -19.12
CA GLY A 213 1.26 15.01 -20.53
C GLY A 213 2.02 16.29 -20.88
N THR A 214 3.25 16.16 -21.40
CA THR A 214 4.08 17.33 -21.73
C THR A 214 3.45 18.17 -22.85
N GLU A 215 3.07 17.54 -23.96
CA GLU A 215 2.49 18.22 -25.12
C GLU A 215 1.02 18.60 -24.91
N THR A 216 0.27 17.76 -24.20
CA THR A 216 -1.19 17.92 -24.06
C THR A 216 -1.60 18.80 -22.89
N ARG A 217 -0.73 19.02 -21.91
CA ARG A 217 -1.06 19.79 -20.71
C ARG A 217 0.01 20.79 -20.30
N LEU A 218 1.27 20.36 -20.17
CA LEU A 218 2.31 21.24 -19.62
C LEU A 218 2.63 22.42 -20.57
N LYS A 219 2.85 22.17 -21.86
CA LYS A 219 3.09 23.24 -22.84
C LYS A 219 1.89 24.19 -22.97
N PRO A 220 0.65 23.72 -23.17
CA PRO A 220 -0.52 24.60 -23.17
C PRO A 220 -0.65 25.46 -21.92
N LEU A 221 -0.35 24.91 -20.73
CA LEU A 221 -0.40 25.68 -19.48
C LEU A 221 0.63 26.81 -19.45
N LEU A 222 1.85 26.56 -19.95
CA LEU A 222 2.87 27.59 -20.07
C LEU A 222 2.45 28.67 -21.06
N ASP A 223 1.83 28.28 -22.18
CA ASP A 223 1.32 29.22 -23.18
C ASP A 223 0.19 30.09 -22.60
N GLU A 224 -0.72 29.51 -21.82
CA GLU A 224 -1.76 30.24 -21.08
C GLU A 224 -1.17 31.28 -20.12
N PHE A 225 -0.11 30.96 -19.38
CA PHE A 225 0.58 31.96 -18.56
C PHE A 225 1.11 33.13 -19.39
N MET A 226 1.69 32.86 -20.56
CA MET A 226 2.15 33.94 -21.44
C MET A 226 0.99 34.78 -21.98
N LYS A 227 -0.14 34.15 -22.34
CA LYS A 227 -1.35 34.86 -22.79
C LYS A 227 -1.94 35.76 -21.70
N MET A 228 -1.82 35.37 -20.44
CA MET A 228 -2.23 36.20 -19.29
C MET A 228 -1.26 37.36 -19.00
N GLY A 229 -0.19 37.51 -19.78
CA GLY A 229 0.75 38.62 -19.68
C GLY A 229 1.95 38.35 -18.77
N PHE A 230 2.11 37.13 -18.23
CA PHE A 230 3.31 36.78 -17.48
C PHE A 230 4.51 36.64 -18.42
N SER A 231 5.66 37.18 -18.02
CA SER A 231 6.88 36.99 -18.79
C SER A 231 7.42 35.57 -18.62
N LYS A 232 8.22 35.10 -19.58
CA LYS A 232 8.89 33.79 -19.49
C LYS A 232 9.74 33.64 -18.23
N ASP A 233 10.39 34.72 -17.80
CA ASP A 233 11.21 34.71 -16.59
C ASP A 233 10.39 34.66 -15.31
N ASP A 234 9.22 35.31 -15.27
CA ASP A 234 8.32 35.24 -14.12
C ASP A 234 7.74 33.84 -13.96
N VAL A 235 7.28 33.24 -15.06
CA VAL A 235 6.78 31.86 -15.08
C VAL A 235 7.86 30.88 -14.63
N LYS A 236 9.09 31.01 -15.15
CA LYS A 236 10.23 30.19 -14.74
C LYS A 236 10.52 30.32 -13.23
N LYS A 237 10.58 31.55 -12.71
CA LYS A 237 10.82 31.80 -11.28
C LYS A 237 9.72 31.18 -10.42
N GLU A 238 8.47 31.31 -10.85
CA GLU A 238 7.34 30.75 -10.13
C GLU A 238 7.39 29.23 -10.10
N ILE A 239 7.63 28.57 -11.23
CA ILE A 239 7.72 27.10 -11.30
C ILE A 239 8.90 26.58 -10.47
N ALA A 240 10.03 27.29 -10.45
CA ALA A 240 11.17 26.92 -9.61
C ALA A 240 10.87 27.07 -8.11
N ARG A 241 10.04 28.04 -7.74
CA ARG A 241 9.61 28.28 -6.35
C ARG A 241 8.53 27.30 -5.90
N GLU A 242 7.51 27.11 -6.74
CA GLU A 242 6.34 26.26 -6.50
C GLU A 242 6.09 25.34 -7.71
N PRO A 243 6.75 24.16 -7.76
CA PRO A 243 6.56 23.15 -8.80
C PRO A 243 5.10 22.74 -9.05
N ARG A 244 4.23 22.82 -8.03
CA ARG A 244 2.83 22.39 -8.12
C ARG A 244 1.98 23.28 -9.02
N VAL A 245 2.47 24.47 -9.39
CA VAL A 245 1.83 25.30 -10.43
C VAL A 245 1.64 24.54 -11.73
N LEU A 246 2.54 23.61 -12.07
CA LEU A 246 2.39 22.75 -13.26
C LEU A 246 1.27 21.70 -13.15
N GLY A 247 0.66 21.56 -11.96
CA GLY A 247 -0.49 20.70 -11.71
C GLY A 247 -1.84 21.38 -11.95
N LEU A 248 -1.87 22.69 -12.18
CA LEU A 248 -3.10 23.45 -12.39
C LEU A 248 -3.86 22.91 -13.62
N GLU A 249 -5.19 22.89 -13.49
CA GLU A 249 -6.06 22.57 -14.61
C GLU A 249 -6.17 23.80 -15.52
N LEU A 250 -6.16 23.55 -16.83
CA LEU A 250 -6.43 24.60 -17.80
C LEU A 250 -7.88 25.03 -17.59
N ALA A 251 -8.12 26.33 -17.41
CA ALA A 251 -9.48 26.84 -17.45
C ALA A 251 -10.04 26.49 -18.84
N GLN A 252 -11.16 25.75 -18.88
CA GLN A 252 -11.89 25.54 -20.12
C GLN A 252 -12.47 26.90 -20.51
N SER A 253 -11.85 27.57 -21.48
CA SER A 253 -12.37 28.79 -22.12
C SER A 253 -13.38 28.44 -23.18
#